data_AF-A0AAD6TX34-F1
#
_entry.id   AF-A0AAD6TX34-F1
#
_cell.length_a   1.000
_cell.length_b   1.000
_cell.length_c   1.000
_cell.angle_alpha   90.00
_cell.angle_beta   90.00
_cell.angle_gamma   90.00
#
_symmetry.space_group_name_H-M   'P 1'
#
loop_
_entity.id
_entity.type
_entity.pdbx_description
1 polymer ?
#
loop_
_entity_poly.entity_id
_entity_poly.type
_entity_poly.pdbx_seq_one_letter_code
_entity_poly.pdbx_strand_id
1 'polypeptide(L)'
;VQTTLDASALPSTYGSYSAKAEDPRSKYGHKKRRTLPELIALGFRLVPWDGVEARPIVDAHGRIIAVLAGQPRDPKYSEAVSAAFRSMLLARQEWRFPASMSQHRRGPFPAINVGLSYSKGQRIPLQLNGGEHAVLIRQLLGDPNITRLAVYASAAFALWAPKVYHYYKEHDDALHQKFPHLGRNFAKSVFSSATFNFG
;
A
#
# COMPACT_ATOMS: atom_id res chain seq x y z
N VAL A 1 10.89 -9.00 15.76
CA VAL A 1 11.18 -7.84 16.63
C VAL A 1 10.14 -7.79 17.73
N GLN A 2 10.53 -8.10 18.96
CA GLN A 2 9.64 -8.00 20.12
C GLN A 2 9.48 -6.54 20.56
N THR A 3 8.25 -6.17 20.88
CA THR A 3 7.91 -4.87 21.49
C THR A 3 7.27 -5.10 22.86
N THR A 4 7.21 -4.03 23.67
CA THR A 4 6.51 -4.00 24.96
C THR A 4 5.06 -3.51 24.82
N LEU A 5 4.60 -3.25 23.60
CA LEU A 5 3.29 -2.71 23.31
C LEU A 5 2.22 -3.79 23.44
N ASP A 6 1.13 -3.54 24.16
CA ASP A 6 -0.09 -4.33 24.06
C ASP A 6 -0.98 -3.75 22.94
N ALA A 7 -1.04 -4.44 21.80
CA ALA A 7 -1.80 -3.96 20.66
C ALA A 7 -3.33 -3.97 20.87
N SER A 8 -3.86 -4.83 21.76
CA SER A 8 -5.31 -4.83 22.07
C SER A 8 -5.72 -3.66 22.95
N ALA A 9 -4.78 -3.06 23.67
CA ALA A 9 -5.05 -1.86 24.48
C ALA A 9 -4.99 -0.56 23.66
N LEU A 10 -4.60 -0.62 22.38
CA LEU A 10 -4.55 0.56 21.52
C LEU A 10 -5.95 1.07 21.19
N PRO A 11 -6.18 2.39 21.26
CA PRO A 11 -7.43 2.97 20.80
C PRO A 11 -7.59 2.73 19.30
N SER A 12 -8.73 2.16 18.90
CA SER A 12 -9.10 1.96 17.50
C SER A 12 -9.99 3.09 17.01
N THR A 13 -9.78 3.58 15.79
CA THR A 13 -10.77 4.44 15.12
C THR A 13 -11.83 3.57 14.42
N TYR A 14 -12.98 4.16 14.07
CA TYR A 14 -14.03 3.46 13.32
C TYR A 14 -13.47 2.99 11.96
N GLY A 15 -13.03 1.73 11.87
CA GLY A 15 -12.57 1.10 10.64
C GLY A 15 -11.05 1.01 10.39
N SER A 16 -10.17 1.58 11.23
CA SER A 16 -8.71 1.40 11.06
C SER A 16 -7.86 1.82 12.26
N TYR A 17 -6.57 1.45 12.27
CA TYR A 17 -5.55 2.07 13.11
C TYR A 17 -5.08 3.38 12.47
N SER A 18 -5.10 4.47 13.24
CA SER A 18 -4.59 5.77 12.83
C SER A 18 -3.38 6.15 13.68
N ALA A 19 -2.38 6.79 13.07
CA ALA A 19 -1.26 7.34 13.82
C ALA A 19 -1.75 8.43 14.80
N LYS A 20 -1.15 8.51 15.98
CA LYS A 20 -1.36 9.66 16.88
C LYS A 20 -0.74 10.90 16.23
N ALA A 21 -1.53 11.96 16.10
CA ALA A 21 -1.00 13.27 15.70
C ALA A 21 -0.33 13.93 16.93
N GLU A 22 0.89 14.45 16.77
CA GLU A 22 1.55 15.26 17.82
C GLU A 22 0.83 16.60 18.02
N ASP A 23 0.16 17.11 16.98
CA ASP A 23 -0.81 18.20 17.12
C ASP A 23 -2.23 17.61 16.90
N PRO A 24 -3.01 17.42 17.98
CA PRO A 24 -4.40 16.95 17.89
C PRO A 24 -5.31 17.86 17.06
N ARG A 25 -4.93 19.13 16.86
CA ARG A 25 -5.68 20.09 16.03
C ARG A 25 -5.29 20.03 14.56
N SER A 26 -4.19 19.34 14.22
CA SER A 26 -3.79 19.14 12.82
C SER A 26 -4.71 18.15 12.13
N LYS A 27 -5.65 18.67 11.34
CA LYS A 27 -6.57 17.88 10.50
C LYS A 27 -5.86 17.03 9.44
N TYR A 28 -4.58 17.31 9.14
CA TYR A 28 -3.87 16.72 7.99
C TYR A 28 -2.59 15.96 8.35
N GLY A 29 -2.31 15.74 9.63
CA GLY A 29 -1.11 15.02 10.09
C GLY A 29 0.18 15.87 10.06
N HIS A 30 1.33 15.23 10.28
CA HIS A 30 2.62 15.91 10.34
C HIS A 30 3.09 16.36 8.96
N LYS A 31 3.33 17.68 8.82
CA LYS A 31 3.95 18.26 7.62
C LYS A 31 5.49 18.27 7.69
N LYS A 32 6.06 18.06 8.89
CA LYS A 32 7.51 18.05 9.09
C LYS A 32 8.09 16.70 8.66
N ARG A 33 8.99 16.72 7.67
CA ARG A 33 9.89 15.60 7.42
C ARG A 33 10.89 15.51 8.55
N ARG A 34 11.05 14.32 9.12
CA ARG A 34 12.02 14.05 10.18
C ARG A 34 13.20 13.25 9.63
N THR A 35 14.38 13.62 10.09
CA THR A 35 15.62 12.86 9.89
C THR A 35 15.67 11.67 10.84
N LEU A 36 16.53 10.69 10.55
CA LEU A 36 16.75 9.56 11.43
C LEU A 36 17.22 9.97 12.85
N PRO A 37 18.19 10.90 13.02
CA PRO A 37 18.55 11.38 14.36
C PRO A 37 17.38 12.00 15.13
N GLU A 38 16.50 12.77 14.46
CA GLU A 38 15.31 13.33 15.11
C GLU A 38 14.34 12.24 15.57
N LEU A 39 14.14 11.18 14.77
CA LEU A 39 13.29 10.05 15.17
C LEU A 39 13.89 9.29 16.35
N ILE A 40 15.20 9.06 16.35
CA ILE A 40 15.89 8.42 17.48
C ILE A 40 15.75 9.28 18.74
N ALA A 41 15.92 10.60 18.63
CA ALA A 41 15.72 11.54 19.74
C ALA A 41 14.28 11.55 20.27
N LEU A 42 13.29 11.20 19.44
CA LEU A 42 11.89 11.01 19.83
C LEU A 42 11.60 9.62 20.44
N GLY A 43 12.61 8.77 20.62
CA GLY A 43 12.47 7.44 21.19
C GLY A 43 12.10 6.34 20.19
N PHE A 44 12.13 6.62 18.88
CA PHE A 44 11.97 5.56 17.88
C PHE A 44 13.19 4.64 17.86
N ARG A 45 12.94 3.34 17.73
CA ARG A 45 13.98 2.33 17.57
C ARG A 45 14.18 2.03 16.09
N LEU A 46 15.41 2.18 15.60
CA LEU A 46 15.79 1.69 14.28
C LEU A 46 15.79 0.16 14.28
N VAL A 47 15.11 -0.44 13.31
CA VAL A 47 15.13 -1.88 13.06
C VAL A 47 15.96 -2.10 11.79
N PRO A 48 17.20 -2.62 11.89
CA PRO A 48 17.97 -2.99 10.71
C PRO A 48 17.24 -4.07 9.92
N TRP A 49 17.22 -3.95 8.61
CA TRP A 49 16.60 -4.93 7.72
C TRP A 49 17.30 -4.89 6.37
N ASP A 50 17.57 -6.06 5.82
CA ASP A 50 18.26 -6.28 4.55
C ASP A 50 17.32 -6.22 3.34
N GLY A 51 16.00 -6.16 3.56
CA GLY A 51 15.00 -6.24 2.51
C GLY A 51 14.70 -7.67 2.03
N VAL A 52 15.40 -8.68 2.56
CA VAL A 52 15.36 -10.06 2.07
C VAL A 52 14.65 -10.97 3.04
N GLU A 53 15.15 -11.06 4.27
CA GLU A 53 14.59 -11.96 5.27
C GLU A 53 13.38 -11.33 5.94
N ALA A 54 12.29 -12.10 6.05
CA ALA A 54 11.08 -11.59 6.67
C ALA A 54 11.31 -11.32 8.17
N ARG A 55 10.89 -10.15 8.64
CA ARG A 55 11.00 -9.74 10.05
C ARG A 55 9.64 -9.34 10.60
N PRO A 56 8.93 -10.24 11.30
CA PRO A 56 7.70 -9.88 11.99
C PRO A 56 7.99 -8.96 13.17
N ILE A 57 7.14 -7.96 13.37
CA ILE A 57 7.10 -7.10 14.56
C ILE A 57 5.93 -7.59 15.39
N VAL A 58 6.22 -7.99 16.61
CA VAL A 58 5.25 -8.59 17.53
C VAL A 58 5.08 -7.74 18.77
N ASP A 59 3.87 -7.77 19.29
CA ASP A 59 3.46 -7.08 20.50
C ASP A 59 3.86 -7.87 21.77
N ALA A 60 3.59 -7.33 22.95
CA ALA A 60 3.94 -7.91 24.25
C ALA A 60 3.39 -9.34 24.46
N HIS A 61 2.35 -9.72 23.73
CA HIS A 61 1.70 -11.03 23.80
C HIS A 61 2.06 -11.94 22.62
N GLY A 62 3.04 -11.55 21.80
CA GLY A 62 3.48 -12.32 20.64
C GLY A 62 2.58 -12.19 19.41
N ARG A 63 1.62 -11.27 19.40
CA ARG A 63 0.75 -11.03 18.24
C ARG A 63 1.51 -10.24 17.18
N ILE A 64 1.42 -10.67 15.92
CA ILE A 64 2.02 -9.94 14.80
C ILE A 64 1.22 -8.66 14.55
N ILE A 65 1.88 -7.51 14.68
CA ILE A 65 1.27 -6.18 14.47
C ILE A 65 1.76 -5.49 13.20
N ALA A 66 2.92 -5.91 12.69
CA ALA A 66 3.47 -5.49 11.42
C ALA A 66 4.48 -6.53 10.94
N VAL A 67 4.79 -6.53 9.64
CA VAL A 67 5.82 -7.40 9.08
C VAL A 67 6.62 -6.63 8.04
N LEU A 68 7.95 -6.74 8.12
CA LEU A 68 8.83 -6.47 7.01
C LEU A 68 8.88 -7.78 6.20
N ALA A 69 8.09 -7.86 5.13
CA ALA A 69 7.72 -9.16 4.52
C ALA A 69 8.88 -9.91 3.83
N GLY A 70 9.99 -9.23 3.55
CA GLY A 70 11.11 -9.80 2.81
C GLY A 70 10.92 -9.71 1.30
N GLN A 71 11.52 -10.67 0.62
CA GLN A 71 11.26 -10.98 -0.77
C GLN A 71 11.20 -12.51 -0.96
N PRO A 72 10.60 -13.01 -2.07
CA PRO A 72 10.67 -14.43 -2.42
C PRO A 72 12.12 -14.91 -2.59
N ARG A 73 12.35 -16.21 -2.36
CA ARG A 73 13.60 -16.90 -2.75
C ARG A 73 13.65 -17.16 -4.27
N ASP A 74 13.54 -16.09 -5.04
CA ASP A 74 13.66 -16.08 -6.49
C ASP A 74 14.55 -14.90 -6.89
N PRO A 75 15.77 -15.15 -7.42
CA PRO A 75 16.67 -14.09 -7.87
C PRO A 75 16.02 -13.09 -8.83
N LYS A 76 15.09 -13.56 -9.68
CA LYS A 76 14.38 -12.73 -10.67
C LYS A 76 13.39 -11.76 -10.03
N TYR A 77 13.05 -11.94 -8.76
CA TYR A 77 12.20 -10.98 -8.06
C TYR A 77 12.87 -9.61 -7.95
N SER A 78 14.16 -9.57 -7.62
CA SER A 78 14.93 -8.32 -7.53
C SER A 78 15.04 -7.58 -8.88
N GLU A 79 15.18 -8.35 -9.96
CA GLU A 79 15.14 -7.84 -11.34
C GLU A 79 13.77 -7.23 -11.67
N ALA A 80 12.67 -7.90 -11.28
CA ALA A 80 11.32 -7.38 -11.47
C ALA A 80 11.06 -6.11 -10.66
N VAL A 81 11.55 -6.03 -9.41
CA VAL A 81 11.47 -4.79 -8.61
C VAL A 81 12.21 -3.65 -9.32
N SER A 82 13.42 -3.91 -9.81
CA SER A 82 14.22 -2.92 -10.54
C SER A 82 13.57 -2.50 -11.85
N ALA A 83 12.96 -3.43 -12.58
CA ALA A 83 12.24 -3.17 -13.82
C ALA A 83 10.97 -2.35 -13.56
N ALA A 84 10.17 -2.73 -12.57
CA ALA A 84 8.98 -1.97 -12.16
C ALA A 84 9.35 -0.53 -11.75
N PHE A 85 10.44 -0.35 -11.01
CA PHE A 85 10.95 0.98 -10.66
C PHE A 85 11.31 1.80 -11.90
N ARG A 86 12.01 1.21 -12.89
CA ARG A 86 12.30 1.89 -14.16
C ARG A 86 11.04 2.25 -14.95
N SER A 87 10.05 1.34 -15.02
CA SER A 87 8.76 1.63 -15.67
C SER A 87 8.09 2.87 -15.05
N MET A 88 8.10 2.97 -13.72
CA MET A 88 7.55 4.12 -13.00
C MET A 88 8.35 5.41 -13.24
N LEU A 89 9.68 5.34 -13.31
CA LEU A 89 10.53 6.50 -13.62
C LEU A 89 10.33 7.01 -15.05
N LEU A 90 10.25 6.13 -16.03
CA LEU A 90 9.98 6.49 -17.42
C LEU A 90 8.59 7.11 -17.55
N ALA A 91 7.57 6.49 -16.97
CA ALA A 91 6.22 7.03 -16.94
C ALA A 91 6.16 8.44 -16.33
N ARG A 92 6.96 8.71 -15.27
CA ARG A 92 7.07 10.04 -14.67
C ARG A 92 7.59 11.10 -15.65
N GLN A 93 8.53 10.72 -16.53
CA GLN A 93 9.15 11.63 -17.49
C GLN A 93 8.27 11.86 -18.72
N GLU A 94 7.58 10.80 -19.18
CA GLU A 94 6.77 10.84 -20.40
C GLU A 94 5.40 11.50 -20.20
N TRP A 95 4.84 11.41 -18.99
CA TRP A 95 3.50 11.91 -18.70
C TRP A 95 3.52 13.22 -17.92
N ARG A 96 2.58 14.11 -18.29
CA ARG A 96 2.33 15.32 -17.51
C ARG A 96 1.40 15.00 -16.34
N PHE A 97 1.79 15.46 -15.14
CA PHE A 97 0.98 15.34 -13.94
C PHE A 97 0.60 16.75 -13.43
N PRO A 98 -0.70 17.04 -13.23
CA PRO A 98 -1.11 18.30 -12.66
C PRO A 98 -0.67 18.42 -11.19
N ALA A 99 -0.59 19.66 -10.68
CA ALA A 99 -0.22 19.93 -9.29
C ALA A 99 -1.15 19.22 -8.30
N SER A 100 -2.43 19.08 -8.63
CA SER A 100 -3.42 18.34 -7.84
C SER A 100 -3.09 16.87 -7.63
N MET A 101 -2.33 16.24 -8.53
CA MET A 101 -1.84 14.86 -8.40
C MET A 101 -0.48 14.79 -7.69
N SER A 102 0.24 15.90 -7.61
CA SER A 102 1.63 15.95 -7.14
C SER A 102 1.78 16.57 -5.74
N GLN A 103 0.77 17.29 -5.26
CA GLN A 103 0.77 17.94 -3.94
C GLN A 103 -0.25 17.24 -3.03
N HIS A 104 0.21 16.24 -2.29
CA HIS A 104 -0.64 15.49 -1.37
C HIS A 104 0.09 15.11 -0.07
N ARG A 105 -0.67 14.60 0.92
CA ARG A 105 -0.15 14.22 2.25
C ARG A 105 1.02 13.25 2.23
N ARG A 106 1.19 12.45 1.16
CA ARG A 106 2.26 11.45 1.05
C ARG A 106 3.59 12.05 0.56
N GLY A 107 3.60 13.28 0.05
CA GLY A 107 4.78 13.96 -0.47
C GLY A 107 4.54 14.76 -1.75
N PRO A 108 5.55 15.50 -2.22
CA PRO A 108 5.53 16.30 -3.44
C PRO A 108 5.93 15.44 -4.65
N PHE A 109 5.14 14.42 -4.96
CA PHE A 109 5.36 13.56 -6.12
C PHE A 109 4.03 13.16 -6.74
N PRO A 110 3.97 12.90 -8.06
CA PRO A 110 2.72 12.45 -8.66
C PRO A 110 2.27 11.10 -8.12
N ALA A 111 0.98 10.95 -7.88
CA ALA A 111 0.39 9.66 -7.58
C ALA A 111 -0.97 9.48 -8.26
N ILE A 112 -1.23 8.26 -8.74
CA ILE A 112 -2.47 7.87 -9.40
C ILE A 112 -3.11 6.71 -8.64
N ASN A 113 -4.35 6.89 -8.19
CA ASN A 113 -5.16 5.80 -7.61
C ASN A 113 -5.90 5.05 -8.72
N VAL A 114 -5.92 3.73 -8.63
CA VAL A 114 -6.58 2.82 -9.57
C VAL A 114 -7.41 1.78 -8.84
N GLY A 115 -8.34 1.16 -9.55
CA GLY A 115 -9.23 0.12 -9.03
C GLY A 115 -10.55 0.67 -8.53
N LEU A 116 -11.11 0.02 -7.52
CA LEU A 116 -12.45 0.32 -7.04
C LEU A 116 -12.44 1.47 -6.04
N SER A 117 -13.47 2.31 -6.11
CA SER A 117 -13.81 3.32 -5.12
C SER A 117 -15.22 3.08 -4.63
N TYR A 118 -15.39 3.13 -3.32
CA TYR A 118 -16.68 3.13 -2.65
C TYR A 118 -16.63 4.13 -1.49
N SER A 119 -16.94 5.39 -1.77
CA SER A 119 -16.93 6.45 -0.74
C SER A 119 -17.75 7.68 -1.16
N LYS A 120 -17.94 8.63 -0.23
CA LYS A 120 -18.53 9.96 -0.48
C LYS A 120 -19.98 9.97 -0.98
N GLY A 121 -20.85 9.14 -0.38
CA GLY A 121 -22.29 9.10 -0.71
C GLY A 121 -22.64 8.25 -1.94
N GLN A 122 -21.66 7.54 -2.52
CA GLN A 122 -21.90 6.55 -3.56
C GLN A 122 -22.72 5.38 -3.01
N ARG A 123 -23.79 5.00 -3.74
CA ARG A 123 -24.63 3.83 -3.41
C ARG A 123 -24.10 2.53 -4.02
N ILE A 124 -23.27 2.65 -5.07
CA ILE A 124 -22.66 1.52 -5.78
C ILE A 124 -21.15 1.75 -5.93
N PRO A 125 -20.34 0.68 -5.91
CA PRO A 125 -18.91 0.75 -6.22
C PRO A 125 -18.69 1.22 -7.66
N LEU A 126 -17.61 1.97 -7.86
CA LEU A 126 -17.22 2.50 -9.17
C LEU A 126 -15.74 2.21 -9.45
N GLN A 127 -15.41 1.96 -10.72
CA GLN A 127 -14.04 1.88 -11.18
C GLN A 127 -13.47 3.30 -11.37
N LEU A 128 -12.27 3.55 -10.84
CA LEU A 128 -11.51 4.75 -11.15
C LEU A 128 -11.11 4.73 -12.63
N ASN A 129 -11.62 5.70 -13.41
CA ASN A 129 -11.48 5.71 -14.88
C ASN A 129 -10.10 6.19 -15.38
N GLY A 130 -9.29 6.79 -14.49
CA GLY A 130 -7.95 7.27 -14.83
C GLY A 130 -7.87 8.54 -15.68
N GLY A 131 -9.00 9.04 -16.21
CA GLY A 131 -9.05 10.23 -17.06
C GLY A 131 -8.01 10.22 -18.19
N GLU A 132 -7.26 11.31 -18.30
CA GLU A 132 -6.17 11.47 -19.28
C GLU A 132 -5.06 10.42 -19.13
N HIS A 133 -4.89 9.84 -17.94
CA HIS A 133 -3.86 8.84 -17.63
C HIS A 133 -4.35 7.39 -17.84
N ALA A 134 -5.53 7.16 -18.41
CA ALA A 134 -6.09 5.82 -18.60
C ALA A 134 -5.17 4.88 -19.42
N VAL A 135 -4.45 5.41 -20.41
CA VAL A 135 -3.47 4.64 -21.20
C VAL A 135 -2.30 4.21 -20.34
N LEU A 136 -1.69 5.14 -19.60
CA LEU A 136 -0.61 4.85 -18.65
C LEU A 136 -1.04 3.81 -17.62
N ILE A 137 -2.23 3.95 -17.05
CA ILE A 137 -2.77 3.01 -16.06
C ILE A 137 -2.87 1.61 -16.65
N ARG A 138 -3.40 1.46 -17.88
CA ARG A 138 -3.48 0.15 -18.53
C ARG A 138 -2.09 -0.45 -18.79
N GLN A 139 -1.11 0.37 -19.16
CA GLN A 139 0.28 -0.08 -19.34
C GLN A 139 0.87 -0.58 -18.02
N LEU A 140 0.73 0.17 -16.93
CA LEU A 140 1.27 -0.21 -15.61
C LEU A 140 0.55 -1.43 -15.01
N LEU A 141 -0.77 -1.54 -15.20
CA LEU A 141 -1.52 -2.74 -14.78
C LEU A 141 -1.15 -3.98 -15.62
N GLY A 142 -0.77 -3.78 -16.89
CA GLY A 142 -0.30 -4.83 -17.79
C GLY A 142 1.18 -5.18 -17.67
N ASP A 143 1.97 -4.40 -16.94
CA ASP A 143 3.40 -4.68 -16.76
C ASP A 143 3.59 -5.96 -15.92
N PRO A 144 4.25 -7.00 -16.46
CA PRO A 144 4.44 -8.27 -15.76
C PRO A 144 5.28 -8.11 -14.49
N ASN A 145 6.18 -7.14 -14.43
CA ASN A 145 7.00 -6.87 -13.26
C ASN A 145 6.16 -6.26 -12.13
N ILE A 146 5.32 -5.27 -12.46
CA ILE A 146 4.38 -4.67 -11.49
C ILE A 146 3.38 -5.71 -11.01
N THR A 147 2.84 -6.51 -11.93
CA THR A 147 1.93 -7.62 -11.60
C THR A 147 2.59 -8.58 -10.61
N ARG A 148 3.85 -8.94 -10.83
CA ARG A 148 4.61 -9.82 -9.93
C ARG A 148 4.75 -9.25 -8.52
N LEU A 149 4.98 -7.94 -8.38
CA LEU A 149 5.02 -7.26 -7.09
C LEU A 149 3.64 -7.30 -6.39
N ALA A 150 2.55 -7.05 -7.12
CA ALA A 150 1.19 -7.10 -6.57
C ALA A 150 0.79 -8.51 -6.11
N VAL A 151 1.18 -9.53 -6.87
CA VAL A 151 1.01 -10.95 -6.51
C VAL A 151 1.77 -11.27 -5.23
N TYR A 152 3.04 -10.85 -5.14
CA TYR A 152 3.83 -11.07 -3.94
C TYR A 152 3.22 -10.37 -2.72
N ALA A 153 2.76 -9.13 -2.85
CA ALA A 153 2.09 -8.42 -1.76
C ALA A 153 0.86 -9.20 -1.24
N SER A 154 0.08 -9.80 -2.14
CA SER A 154 -1.06 -10.64 -1.76
C SER A 154 -0.65 -11.97 -1.13
N ALA A 155 0.43 -12.60 -1.61
CA ALA A 155 0.97 -13.82 -1.01
C ALA A 155 1.55 -13.57 0.39
N ALA A 156 2.29 -12.48 0.57
CA ALA A 156 2.78 -12.04 1.87
C ALA A 156 1.62 -11.75 2.83
N PHE A 157 0.56 -11.10 2.34
CA PHE A 157 -0.62 -10.83 3.16
C PHE A 157 -1.34 -12.12 3.59
N ALA A 158 -1.48 -13.09 2.68
CA ALA A 158 -2.04 -14.41 2.99
C ALA A 158 -1.21 -15.16 4.04
N LEU A 159 0.12 -15.09 3.96
CA LEU A 159 1.03 -15.74 4.92
C LEU A 159 0.95 -15.09 6.30
N TRP A 160 1.03 -13.77 6.36
CA TRP A 160 1.22 -13.04 7.62
C TRP A 160 -0.09 -12.64 8.32
N ALA A 161 -1.21 -12.59 7.59
CA ALA A 161 -2.52 -12.25 8.14
C ALA A 161 -3.65 -13.07 7.46
N PRO A 162 -3.61 -14.42 7.52
CA PRO A 162 -4.50 -15.29 6.73
C PRO A 162 -5.98 -15.01 6.96
N LYS A 163 -6.41 -14.74 8.20
CA LYS A 163 -7.81 -14.42 8.51
C LYS A 163 -8.29 -13.16 7.81
N VAL A 164 -7.45 -12.13 7.77
CA VAL A 164 -7.79 -10.85 7.10
C VAL A 164 -7.71 -10.99 5.58
N TYR A 165 -6.75 -11.76 5.08
CA TYR A 165 -6.68 -12.12 3.67
C TYR A 165 -7.95 -12.84 3.21
N HIS A 166 -8.40 -13.86 3.94
CA HIS A 166 -9.65 -14.57 3.63
C HIS A 166 -10.85 -13.64 3.63
N TYR A 167 -10.96 -12.77 4.64
CA TYR A 167 -12.00 -11.75 4.69
C TYR A 167 -11.97 -10.85 3.44
N TYR A 168 -10.80 -10.34 3.04
CA TYR A 168 -10.68 -9.53 1.81
C TYR A 168 -11.07 -10.32 0.57
N LYS A 169 -10.59 -11.56 0.45
CA LYS A 169 -10.86 -12.41 -0.71
C LYS A 169 -12.35 -12.72 -0.87
N GLU A 170 -13.01 -13.14 0.20
CA GLU A 170 -14.44 -13.48 0.18
C GLU A 170 -15.29 -12.27 -0.23
N HIS A 171 -15.00 -11.09 0.35
CA HIS A 171 -15.76 -9.88 0.07
C HIS A 171 -15.46 -9.32 -1.32
N ASP A 172 -14.22 -9.38 -1.78
CA ASP A 172 -13.83 -8.95 -3.13
C ASP A 172 -14.39 -9.90 -4.20
N ASP A 173 -14.41 -11.22 -3.96
CA ASP A 173 -15.04 -12.20 -4.86
C ASP A 173 -16.56 -11.98 -4.95
N ALA A 174 -17.23 -11.79 -3.81
CA ALA A 174 -18.67 -11.48 -3.79
C ALA A 174 -19.00 -10.14 -4.48
N LEU A 175 -18.13 -9.13 -4.33
CA LEU A 175 -18.26 -7.84 -5.00
C LEU A 175 -18.23 -8.00 -6.53
N HIS A 176 -17.27 -8.76 -7.06
CA HIS A 176 -17.14 -9.01 -8.50
C HIS A 176 -18.23 -9.94 -9.04
N GLN A 177 -18.75 -10.88 -8.25
CA GLN A 177 -19.95 -11.64 -8.63
C GLN A 177 -21.18 -10.73 -8.78
N LYS A 178 -21.36 -9.78 -7.85
CA LYS A 178 -22.50 -8.85 -7.89
C LYS A 178 -22.35 -7.78 -8.97
N PHE A 179 -21.12 -7.35 -9.26
CA PHE A 179 -20.82 -6.29 -10.22
C PHE A 179 -19.76 -6.76 -11.24
N PRO A 180 -20.13 -7.66 -12.18
CA PRO A 180 -19.17 -8.28 -13.10
C PRO A 180 -18.54 -7.32 -14.12
N HIS A 181 -19.09 -6.11 -14.25
CA HIS A 181 -18.53 -5.05 -15.10
C HIS A 181 -17.35 -4.30 -14.41
N LEU A 182 -17.13 -4.51 -13.12
CA LEU A 182 -15.99 -3.95 -12.39
C LEU A 182 -14.75 -4.83 -12.62
N GLY A 183 -13.65 -4.18 -12.97
CA GLY A 183 -12.40 -4.87 -13.29
C GLY A 183 -11.50 -5.03 -12.07
N ARG A 184 -10.80 -6.17 -11.99
CA ARG A 184 -9.68 -6.34 -11.05
C ARG A 184 -8.44 -5.62 -11.57
N ASN A 185 -7.68 -5.00 -10.67
CA ASN A 185 -6.37 -4.41 -11.03
C ASN A 185 -5.39 -5.48 -11.51
N PHE A 186 -5.25 -6.55 -10.73
CA PHE A 186 -4.39 -7.69 -11.05
C PHE A 186 -5.14 -8.97 -10.74
N ALA A 187 -5.12 -9.94 -11.66
CA ALA A 187 -5.90 -11.18 -11.54
C ALA A 187 -5.61 -11.98 -10.26
N LYS A 188 -4.38 -11.89 -9.75
CA LYS A 188 -3.89 -12.62 -8.58
C LYS A 188 -3.60 -11.71 -7.38
N SER A 189 -4.23 -10.54 -7.33
CA SER A 189 -4.19 -9.63 -6.17
C SER A 189 -5.51 -9.64 -5.44
N VAL A 190 -5.46 -9.65 -4.10
CA VAL A 190 -6.65 -9.52 -3.24
C VAL A 190 -7.06 -8.06 -3.00
N PHE A 191 -6.22 -7.11 -3.39
CA PHE A 191 -6.49 -5.68 -3.20
C PHE A 191 -7.30 -5.12 -4.37
N SER A 192 -8.50 -4.61 -4.08
CA SER A 192 -9.41 -3.98 -5.06
C SER A 192 -8.91 -2.64 -5.60
N SER A 193 -7.95 -2.02 -4.92
CA SER A 193 -7.41 -0.70 -5.28
C SER A 193 -5.89 -0.67 -5.09
N ALA A 194 -5.21 0.13 -5.90
CA ALA A 194 -3.78 0.37 -5.79
C ALA A 194 -3.47 1.84 -6.03
N THR A 195 -2.27 2.27 -5.64
CA THR A 195 -1.75 3.60 -5.95
C THR A 195 -0.40 3.45 -6.63
N PHE A 196 -0.26 3.98 -7.84
CA PHE A 196 1.02 4.17 -8.50
C PHE A 196 1.63 5.47 -8.01
N ASN A 197 2.75 5.39 -7.29
CA ASN A 197 3.50 6.55 -6.80
C ASN A 197 4.71 6.79 -7.70
N PHE A 198 4.82 7.97 -8.29
CA PHE A 198 5.88 8.36 -9.22
C PHE A 198 6.94 9.24 -8.52
N GLY A 199 7.23 8.94 -7.25
CA GLY A 199 8.10 9.72 -6.35
C GLY A 199 9.49 9.17 -6.23
#